data_AF-A0A357FM01-F1
#
_entry.id   AF-A0A357FM01-F1
#
_cell.length_a   1.000
_cell.length_b   1.000
_cell.length_c   1.000
_cell.angle_alpha   90.00
_cell.angle_beta   90.00
_cell.angle_gamma   90.00
#
_symmetry.space_group_name_H-M   'P 1'
#
loop_
_entity.id
_entity.type
_entity.pdbx_description
1 polymer ?
#
loop_
_entity_poly.entity_id
_entity_poly.type
_entity_poly.pdbx_seq_one_letter_code
_entity_poly.pdbx_strand_id
1 'polypeptide(L)'
;AAIGPGRGPYPNVPPNSGGTCYGAEKAALERFTQGLAQEVYGDGISVTCVSPSQVVPTPGTVFHNLVTGMDDPRGEHPELMAKAALLLATEPLDKVTGRVTYSQQILKEFGWVNEAKGTGVDQDRVGSGYSQV
;
A
#
# COMPACT_ATOMS: atom_id res chain seq x y z
N ALA A 1 6.81 -6.67 -0.81
CA ALA A 1 6.34 -5.29 -0.65
C ALA A 1 7.38 -4.37 -1.29
N ALA A 2 7.03 -3.14 -1.66
CA ALA A 2 8.01 -2.16 -2.16
C ALA A 2 9.00 -1.72 -1.07
N ILE A 3 8.60 -1.81 0.20
CA ILE A 3 9.46 -1.54 1.35
C ILE A 3 10.58 -2.59 1.41
N GLY A 4 11.82 -2.14 1.26
CA GLY A 4 13.02 -2.97 1.38
C GLY A 4 13.50 -3.15 2.83
N PRO A 5 14.50 -4.02 3.06
CA PRO A 5 15.01 -4.33 4.40
C PRO A 5 15.90 -3.23 5.02
N GLY A 6 16.13 -2.11 4.32
CA GLY A 6 17.03 -1.05 4.75
C GLY A 6 18.50 -1.37 4.50
N ARG A 7 19.40 -0.61 5.15
CA ARG A 7 20.86 -0.79 5.03
C ARG A 7 21.36 -1.81 6.05
N GLY A 8 22.38 -2.58 5.67
CA GLY A 8 23.03 -3.55 6.54
C GLY A 8 23.83 -2.93 7.71
N PRO A 9 24.46 -3.77 8.54
CA PRO A 9 24.55 -5.24 8.42
C PRO A 9 23.22 -5.97 8.69
N TYR A 10 23.04 -7.17 8.12
CA TYR A 10 21.84 -8.00 8.30
C TYR A 10 22.13 -9.21 9.22
N PRO A 11 22.14 -9.04 10.55
CA PRO A 11 22.59 -10.08 11.48
C PRO A 11 21.65 -11.29 11.58
N ASN A 12 20.37 -11.14 11.22
CA ASN A 12 19.33 -12.16 11.37
C ASN A 12 18.47 -12.26 10.10
N VAL A 13 19.08 -12.69 8.99
CA VAL A 13 18.36 -12.88 7.72
C VAL A 13 17.35 -14.03 7.89
N PRO A 14 16.03 -13.79 7.74
CA PRO A 14 15.04 -14.86 7.86
C PRO A 14 15.26 -15.91 6.77
N PRO A 15 15.04 -17.21 7.03
CA PRO A 15 15.21 -18.27 6.02
C PRO A 15 14.32 -18.10 4.78
N ASN A 16 13.21 -17.34 4.89
CA ASN A 16 12.33 -16.96 3.78
C ASN A 16 12.66 -15.57 3.20
N SER A 17 13.91 -15.10 3.31
CA SER A 17 14.40 -13.89 2.64
C SER A 17 14.47 -14.14 1.12
N GLY A 18 13.33 -14.09 0.44
CA GLY A 18 13.16 -14.45 -0.97
C GLY A 18 12.30 -13.47 -1.76
N GLY A 19 12.25 -12.21 -1.33
CA GLY A 19 11.35 -11.20 -1.88
C GLY A 19 11.98 -10.22 -2.88
N THR A 20 13.24 -10.41 -3.31
CA THR A 20 13.97 -9.38 -4.08
C THR A 20 13.29 -9.03 -5.40
N CYS A 21 12.98 -10.04 -6.25
CA CYS A 21 12.31 -9.81 -7.54
C CYS A 21 10.92 -9.21 -7.32
N TYR A 22 10.11 -9.83 -6.46
CA TYR A 22 8.79 -9.35 -6.11
C TYR A 22 8.81 -7.92 -5.55
N GLY A 23 9.75 -7.59 -4.66
CA GLY A 23 9.91 -6.29 -4.05
C GLY A 23 10.35 -5.22 -5.05
N ALA A 24 11.30 -5.56 -5.93
CA ALA A 24 11.74 -4.69 -7.02
C ALA A 24 10.58 -4.34 -7.97
N GLU A 25 9.78 -5.34 -8.36
CA GLU A 25 8.58 -5.12 -9.18
C GLU A 25 7.55 -4.23 -8.47
N LYS A 26 7.31 -4.45 -7.17
CA LYS A 26 6.40 -3.58 -6.40
C LYS A 26 6.92 -2.16 -6.26
N ALA A 27 8.23 -1.96 -6.06
CA ALA A 27 8.83 -0.63 -6.01
C ALA A 27 8.79 0.07 -7.38
N ALA A 28 8.95 -0.68 -8.47
CA ALA A 28 8.82 -0.15 -9.83
C ALA A 28 7.42 0.40 -10.09
N LEU A 29 6.36 -0.28 -9.60
CA LEU A 29 4.98 0.23 -9.72
C LEU A 29 4.82 1.59 -9.03
N GLU A 30 5.37 1.78 -7.84
CA GLU A 30 5.28 3.06 -7.11
C GLU A 30 5.99 4.20 -7.86
N ARG A 31 7.20 3.95 -8.37
CA ARG A 31 7.92 4.93 -9.20
C ARG A 31 7.18 5.24 -10.50
N PHE A 32 6.63 4.21 -11.14
CA PHE A 32 5.88 4.32 -12.38
C PHE A 32 4.63 5.17 -12.18
N THR A 33 3.88 4.95 -11.09
CA THR A 33 2.70 5.73 -10.73
C THR A 33 2.98 7.23 -10.71
N GLN A 34 4.01 7.68 -9.98
CA GLN A 34 4.34 9.10 -9.89
C GLN A 34 4.83 9.69 -11.22
N GLY A 35 5.66 8.94 -11.96
CA GLY A 35 6.15 9.39 -13.26
C GLY A 35 5.02 9.54 -14.27
N LEU A 36 4.18 8.52 -14.39
CA LEU A 36 3.06 8.55 -15.32
C LEU A 36 2.04 9.62 -14.91
N ALA A 37 1.73 9.76 -13.61
CA ALA A 37 0.86 10.83 -13.13
C ALA A 37 1.33 12.21 -13.60
N GLN A 38 2.64 12.49 -13.54
CA GLN A 38 3.21 13.74 -14.04
C GLN A 38 3.05 13.89 -15.56
N GLU A 39 3.31 12.82 -16.32
CA GLU A 39 3.23 12.82 -17.78
C GLU A 39 1.81 13.07 -18.31
N VAL A 40 0.79 12.51 -17.65
CA VAL A 40 -0.62 12.59 -18.09
C VAL A 40 -1.47 13.61 -17.31
N TYR A 41 -0.87 14.37 -16.39
CA TYR A 41 -1.60 15.34 -15.56
C TYR A 41 -2.38 16.36 -16.40
N GLY A 42 -1.75 16.87 -17.47
CA GLY A 42 -2.36 17.84 -18.38
C GLY A 42 -3.59 17.31 -19.14
N ASP A 43 -3.73 15.99 -19.24
CA ASP A 43 -4.86 15.33 -19.89
C ASP A 43 -6.02 15.05 -18.90
N GLY A 44 -5.89 15.47 -17.64
CA GLY A 44 -6.90 15.24 -16.61
C GLY A 44 -6.99 13.78 -16.14
N ILE A 45 -5.94 12.98 -16.35
CA ILE A 45 -5.90 11.57 -15.95
C ILE A 45 -5.22 11.43 -14.59
N SER A 46 -5.91 10.83 -13.62
CA SER A 46 -5.35 10.48 -12.32
C SER A 46 -4.66 9.13 -12.36
N VAL A 47 -3.41 9.06 -11.87
CA VAL A 47 -2.68 7.80 -11.69
C VAL A 47 -2.26 7.68 -10.24
N THR A 48 -2.69 6.60 -9.58
CA THR A 48 -2.46 6.36 -8.14
C THR A 48 -2.03 4.93 -7.89
N CYS A 49 -1.40 4.70 -6.73
CA CYS A 49 -1.01 3.38 -6.25
C CYS A 49 -1.51 3.22 -4.82
N VAL A 50 -2.21 2.11 -4.56
CA VAL A 50 -2.69 1.77 -3.23
C VAL A 50 -2.21 0.39 -2.81
N SER A 51 -1.65 0.32 -1.60
CA SER A 51 -1.32 -0.92 -0.91
C SER A 51 -2.21 -1.09 0.32
N PRO A 52 -2.43 -2.32 0.82
CA PRO A 52 -3.20 -2.49 2.03
C PRO A 52 -2.37 -2.11 3.27
N SER A 53 -2.99 -1.45 4.26
CA SER A 53 -2.29 -1.09 5.51
C SER A 53 -1.94 -2.32 6.35
N GLN A 54 -2.76 -3.37 6.28
CA GLN A 54 -2.50 -4.71 6.83
C GLN A 54 -2.70 -5.79 5.78
N VAL A 55 -2.36 -7.05 6.07
CA VAL A 55 -2.64 -8.14 5.12
C VAL A 55 -4.15 -8.30 4.96
N VAL A 56 -4.64 -8.45 3.73
CA VAL A 56 -6.07 -8.70 3.48
C VAL A 56 -6.33 -10.21 3.51
N PRO A 57 -7.22 -10.73 4.38
CA PRO A 57 -7.62 -12.13 4.34
C PRO A 57 -8.40 -12.43 3.06
N THR A 58 -7.84 -13.30 2.24
CA THR A 58 -8.39 -13.79 0.97
C THR A 58 -7.99 -15.27 0.83
N PRO A 59 -8.67 -16.06 -0.03
CA PRO A 59 -8.27 -17.45 -0.25
C PRO A 59 -6.78 -17.61 -0.60
N GLY A 60 -6.20 -16.69 -1.36
CA GLY A 60 -4.78 -16.71 -1.71
C GLY A 60 -3.84 -16.41 -0.53
N THR A 61 -4.18 -15.43 0.32
CA THR A 61 -3.35 -15.11 1.51
C THR A 61 -3.45 -16.19 2.58
N VAL A 62 -4.59 -16.89 2.68
CA VAL A 62 -4.75 -18.09 3.50
C VAL A 62 -3.91 -19.24 2.93
N PHE A 63 -4.01 -19.52 1.63
CA PHE A 63 -3.24 -20.59 0.96
C PHE A 63 -1.73 -20.40 1.12
N HIS A 64 -1.24 -19.17 1.03
CA HIS A 64 0.17 -18.84 1.22
C HIS A 64 0.58 -18.61 2.69
N ASN A 65 -0.31 -18.90 3.65
CA ASN A 65 -0.06 -18.78 5.09
C ASN A 65 0.39 -17.37 5.55
N LEU A 66 -0.11 -16.33 4.89
CA LEU A 66 0.11 -14.93 5.29
C LEU A 66 -0.85 -14.49 6.40
N VAL A 67 -1.96 -15.22 6.55
CA VAL A 67 -2.95 -15.10 7.62
C VAL A 67 -3.35 -16.50 8.10
N THR A 68 -3.86 -16.61 9.33
CA THR A 68 -4.33 -17.88 9.90
C THR A 68 -5.69 -18.32 9.39
N GLY A 69 -6.44 -17.42 8.75
CA GLY A 69 -7.79 -17.65 8.24
C GLY A 69 -8.43 -16.35 7.79
N MET A 70 -9.69 -16.43 7.35
CA MET A 70 -10.46 -15.25 6.92
C MET A 70 -10.72 -14.26 8.07
N ASP A 71 -10.79 -14.77 9.31
CA ASP A 71 -11.04 -13.98 10.52
C ASP A 71 -9.76 -13.63 11.30
N ASP A 72 -8.58 -13.68 10.66
CA ASP A 72 -7.32 -13.34 11.32
C ASP A 72 -7.36 -11.89 11.84
N PRO A 73 -7.23 -11.65 13.16
CA PRO A 73 -7.35 -10.31 13.75
C PRO A 73 -6.25 -9.34 13.32
N ARG A 74 -5.16 -9.85 12.74
CA ARG A 74 -4.06 -9.05 12.18
C ARG A 74 -4.35 -8.58 10.75
N GLY A 75 -5.41 -9.10 10.12
CA GLY A 75 -5.82 -8.69 8.79
C GLY A 75 -6.67 -7.43 8.78
N GLU A 76 -6.85 -6.84 7.60
CA GLU A 76 -7.86 -5.82 7.35
C GLU A 76 -8.99 -6.36 6.47
N HIS A 77 -10.21 -5.89 6.70
CA HIS A 77 -11.38 -6.34 5.94
C HIS A 77 -11.24 -5.94 4.45
N PRO A 78 -11.54 -6.83 3.48
CA PRO A 78 -11.41 -6.53 2.04
C PRO A 78 -12.16 -5.27 1.58
N GLU A 79 -13.24 -4.91 2.27
CA GLU A 79 -14.01 -3.68 2.00
C GLU A 79 -13.18 -2.40 2.15
N LEU A 80 -12.14 -2.38 2.99
CA LEU A 80 -11.25 -1.22 3.13
C LEU A 80 -10.46 -0.96 1.85
N MET A 81 -10.01 -2.02 1.17
CA MET A 81 -9.40 -1.89 -0.16
C MET A 81 -10.39 -1.39 -1.20
N ALA A 82 -11.63 -1.90 -1.17
CA ALA A 82 -12.68 -1.45 -2.09
C ALA A 82 -13.02 0.04 -1.88
N LYS A 83 -13.14 0.48 -0.62
CA LYS A 83 -13.37 1.90 -0.27
C LYS A 83 -12.21 2.79 -0.71
N ALA A 84 -10.96 2.37 -0.46
CA ALA A 84 -9.79 3.14 -0.87
C ALA A 84 -9.70 3.28 -2.39
N ALA A 85 -9.98 2.20 -3.13
CA ALA A 85 -10.05 2.24 -4.59
C ALA A 85 -11.17 3.17 -5.09
N LEU A 86 -12.36 3.12 -4.47
CA LEU A 86 -13.46 4.02 -4.79
C LEU A 86 -13.07 5.48 -4.56
N LEU A 87 -12.53 5.81 -3.39
CA LEU A 87 -12.07 7.16 -3.05
C LEU A 87 -11.08 7.68 -4.11
N LEU A 88 -10.04 6.91 -4.43
CA LEU A 88 -9.02 7.31 -5.40
C LEU A 88 -9.57 7.47 -6.82
N ALA A 89 -10.63 6.74 -7.17
CA ALA A 89 -11.29 6.83 -8.46
C ALA A 89 -12.28 8.01 -8.56
N THR A 90 -12.81 8.50 -7.44
CA THR A 90 -13.88 9.50 -7.42
C THR A 90 -13.47 10.88 -6.93
N GLU A 91 -12.37 11.00 -6.17
CA GLU A 91 -11.89 12.30 -5.71
C GLU A 91 -11.36 13.16 -6.87
N PRO A 92 -11.41 14.50 -6.75
CA PRO A 92 -10.84 15.40 -7.75
C PRO A 92 -9.37 15.10 -8.02
N LEU A 93 -8.98 15.18 -9.30
CA LEU A 93 -7.61 14.96 -9.81
C LEU A 93 -6.54 15.53 -8.87
N ASP A 94 -6.66 16.81 -8.54
CA ASP A 94 -5.67 17.59 -7.78
C ASP A 94 -5.47 17.14 -6.33
N LYS A 95 -6.37 16.30 -5.81
CA LYS A 95 -6.24 15.77 -4.45
C LYS A 95 -5.51 14.43 -4.38
N VAL A 96 -5.54 13.66 -5.47
CA VAL A 96 -5.18 12.23 -5.42
C VAL A 96 -4.17 11.78 -6.48
N THR A 97 -4.02 12.47 -7.61
CA THR A 97 -3.08 12.01 -8.66
C THR A 97 -1.64 11.98 -8.14
N GLY A 98 -0.87 10.99 -8.57
CA GLY A 98 0.50 10.76 -8.12
C GLY A 98 0.63 10.14 -6.73
N ARG A 99 -0.46 9.93 -5.98
CA ARG A 99 -0.41 9.32 -4.66
C ARG A 99 0.09 7.87 -4.74
N VAL A 100 1.07 7.57 -3.90
CA VAL A 100 1.38 6.22 -3.42
C VAL A 100 0.92 6.16 -1.97
N THR A 101 -0.06 5.33 -1.65
CA THR A 101 -0.73 5.38 -0.34
C THR A 101 -1.13 4.00 0.17
N TYR A 102 -1.63 3.98 1.41
CA TYR A 102 -2.17 2.79 2.05
C TYR A 102 -3.68 2.92 2.33
N SER A 103 -4.39 1.80 2.25
CA SER A 103 -5.86 1.74 2.30
C SER A 103 -6.45 2.50 3.49
N GLN A 104 -6.00 2.21 4.71
CA GLN A 104 -6.56 2.86 5.91
C GLN A 104 -6.01 4.28 6.11
N GLN A 105 -4.78 4.57 5.65
CA GLN A 105 -4.21 5.91 5.68
C GLN A 105 -5.08 6.89 4.88
N ILE A 106 -5.34 6.60 3.61
CA ILE A 106 -6.09 7.51 2.73
C ILE A 106 -7.54 7.64 3.17
N LEU A 107 -8.17 6.54 3.62
CA LEU A 107 -9.53 6.58 4.12
C LEU A 107 -9.66 7.45 5.38
N LYS A 108 -8.67 7.41 6.28
CA LYS A 108 -8.66 8.27 7.46
C LYS A 108 -8.38 9.73 7.10
N GLU A 109 -7.44 9.98 6.20
CA GLU A 109 -7.10 11.34 5.71
C GLU A 109 -8.34 12.06 5.14
N PHE A 110 -9.19 11.35 4.40
CA PHE A 110 -10.42 11.89 3.81
C PHE A 110 -11.66 11.72 4.70
N GLY A 111 -11.52 11.19 5.92
CA GLY A 111 -12.62 11.06 6.88
C GLY A 111 -13.67 9.98 6.54
N TRP A 112 -13.34 9.01 5.69
CA TRP A 112 -14.21 7.87 5.38
C TRP A 112 -14.22 6.82 6.50
N VAL A 113 -13.18 6.81 7.33
CA VAL A 113 -13.09 6.00 8.56
C VAL A 113 -12.56 6.84 9.71
N ASN A 114 -13.02 6.53 10.92
CA ASN A 114 -12.59 7.20 12.15
C ASN A 114 -11.30 6.58 12.73
N GLU A 115 -11.16 5.27 12.58
CA GLU A 115 -10.04 4.49 13.09
C GLU A 115 -9.26 3.87 11.94
N ALA A 116 -7.93 3.84 12.08
CA ALA A 116 -7.02 3.26 11.11
C ALA A 116 -5.79 2.74 11.86
N LYS A 117 -5.16 1.71 11.31
CA LYS A 117 -3.93 1.10 11.83
C LYS A 117 -3.12 0.47 10.70
N GLY A 118 -1.87 0.12 10.99
CA GLY A 118 -0.98 -0.55 10.05
C GLY A 118 -0.12 0.43 9.24
N THR A 119 0.36 -0.05 8.08
CA THR A 119 1.28 0.72 7.24
C THR A 119 0.64 2.04 6.79
N GLY A 120 1.41 3.12 6.84
CA GLY A 120 0.95 4.48 6.53
C GLY A 120 0.24 5.19 7.69
N VAL A 121 -0.01 4.49 8.81
CA VAL A 121 -0.71 5.03 9.99
C VAL A 121 0.15 4.91 11.25
N ASP A 122 0.73 3.73 11.48
CA ASP A 122 1.55 3.46 12.66
C ASP A 122 2.96 4.05 12.50
N GLN A 123 3.51 4.64 13.57
CA GLN A 123 4.80 5.34 13.54
C GLN A 123 6.00 4.44 13.18
N ASP A 124 5.92 3.16 13.51
CA ASP A 124 6.95 2.16 13.19
C ASP A 124 6.76 1.53 11.80
N ARG A 125 5.69 1.89 11.09
CA ARG A 125 5.32 1.36 9.77
C ARG A 125 4.93 2.48 8.81
N VAL A 126 5.78 3.49 8.69
CA VAL A 126 5.48 4.71 7.92
C VAL A 126 5.14 4.46 6.44
N GLY A 127 5.77 3.47 5.80
CA GLY A 127 5.53 3.15 4.40
C GLY A 127 6.81 3.09 3.56
N SER A 128 6.65 3.06 2.24
CA SER A 128 7.76 3.15 1.28
C SER A 128 8.23 4.59 1.09
N GLY A 129 9.42 4.79 0.55
CA GLY A 129 9.91 6.15 0.24
C GLY A 129 8.98 6.93 -0.68
N TYR A 130 8.38 6.28 -1.68
CA TYR A 130 7.44 6.92 -2.60
C TYR A 130 6.11 7.30 -1.93
N SER A 131 5.70 6.60 -0.86
CA SER A 131 4.49 6.94 -0.11
C SER A 131 4.64 8.13 0.84
N GLN A 132 5.88 8.62 1.03
CA GLN A 132 6.22 9.69 1.98
C GLN A 132 6.53 11.03 1.29
N VAL A 133 6.38 11.11 -0.03
CA VAL A 133 6.67 12.30 -0.83
C VAL A 133 5.41 12.89 -1.45
#